data_AF-A0A6L4ZLJ4-F1
#
_entry.id   AF-A0A6L4ZLJ4-F1
#
_cell.length_a   1.000
_cell.length_b   1.000
_cell.length_c   1.000
_cell.angle_alpha   90.00
_cell.angle_beta   90.00
_cell.angle_gamma   90.00
#
_symmetry.space_group_name_H-M   'P 1'
#
loop_
_entity.id
_entity.type
_entity.pdbx_description
1 polymer ?
#
loop_
_entity_poly.entity_id
_entity_poly.type
_entity_poly.pdbx_seq_one_letter_code
_entity_poly.pdbx_strand_id
1 'polypeptide(L)'
;MIRRNFFYVFFLALIAFCSFSQVIAQDKVLVPEMIFGIKTIVDAQISPSGETVAFQVSRARRDDEGPGGAISEIWTMPTKGGQATRFTYNERSDRQIQWAKDGKSFAFISQRGASPIAQIYLISLDGGEARQISKAESSVTAFKWSPDGSKIAFLMADAKTQNETKNEKEGKDWVVVDKNYKYTRVYLL
;
A
#
# COMPACT_ATOMS: atom_id res chain seq x y z
N MET A 1 -14.58 -46.18 -64.06
CA MET A 1 -13.49 -46.08 -63.06
C MET A 1 -13.07 -44.61 -62.97
N ILE A 2 -12.55 -44.12 -61.83
CA ILE A 2 -12.25 -42.70 -61.53
C ILE A 2 -13.45 -41.93 -60.93
N ARG A 3 -13.81 -42.21 -59.67
CA ARG A 3 -14.58 -41.25 -58.84
C ARG A 3 -14.54 -41.48 -57.33
N ARG A 4 -13.65 -42.35 -56.83
CA ARG A 4 -13.61 -42.74 -55.41
C ARG A 4 -12.30 -42.45 -54.66
N ASN A 5 -11.30 -41.87 -55.35
CA ASN A 5 -10.00 -41.56 -54.75
C ASN A 5 -9.75 -40.06 -54.50
N PHE A 6 -10.61 -39.16 -55.00
CA PHE A 6 -10.38 -37.72 -54.85
C PHE A 6 -10.83 -37.15 -53.50
N PHE A 7 -11.77 -37.82 -52.82
CA PHE A 7 -12.31 -37.36 -51.53
C PHE A 7 -11.38 -37.67 -50.36
N TYR A 8 -10.64 -38.79 -50.42
CA TYR A 8 -9.70 -39.18 -49.35
C TYR A 8 -8.42 -38.35 -49.34
N VAL A 9 -7.97 -37.87 -50.52
CA VAL A 9 -6.77 -37.02 -50.62
C VAL A 9 -7.01 -35.63 -50.06
N PHE A 10 -8.23 -35.09 -50.16
CA PHE A 10 -8.58 -33.80 -49.57
C PHE A 10 -8.80 -33.87 -48.05
N PHE A 11 -9.28 -35.01 -47.53
CA PHE A 11 -9.52 -35.20 -46.10
C PHE A 11 -8.22 -35.46 -45.31
N LEU A 12 -7.22 -36.09 -45.92
CA LEU A 12 -5.88 -36.27 -45.32
C LEU A 12 -5.05 -34.98 -45.28
N ALA A 13 -5.32 -34.02 -46.16
CA ALA A 13 -4.66 -32.71 -46.13
C ALA A 13 -5.18 -31.77 -45.02
N LEU A 14 -6.41 -31.99 -44.53
CA LEU A 14 -7.00 -31.15 -43.48
C LEU A 14 -6.53 -31.55 -42.06
N ILE A 15 -6.17 -32.83 -41.86
CA ILE A 15 -5.71 -33.34 -40.56
C ILE A 15 -4.23 -33.00 -40.32
N ALA A 16 -3.45 -32.80 -41.38
CA ALA A 16 -2.05 -32.38 -41.25
C ALA A 16 -1.87 -30.89 -40.86
N PHE A 17 -2.92 -30.07 -40.97
CA PHE A 17 -2.86 -28.64 -40.56
C PHE A 17 -3.24 -28.41 -39.09
N CYS A 18 -3.67 -29.46 -38.38
CA CYS A 18 -4.20 -29.36 -37.01
C CYS A 18 -3.20 -29.83 -35.94
N SER A 19 -1.93 -30.01 -36.27
CA SER A 19 -0.97 -30.69 -35.40
C SER A 19 0.30 -29.90 -35.12
N PHE A 20 0.27 -28.56 -35.08
CA PHE A 20 1.41 -27.80 -34.54
C PHE A 20 0.97 -26.48 -33.90
N SER A 21 -0.11 -26.53 -33.11
CA SER A 21 -0.24 -25.56 -32.01
C SER A 21 0.77 -25.99 -30.94
N GLN A 22 2.04 -25.60 -31.10
CA GLN A 22 2.92 -25.59 -29.94
C GLN A 22 2.28 -24.62 -28.96
N VAL A 23 1.63 -25.18 -27.95
CA VAL A 23 1.45 -24.48 -26.69
C VAL A 23 2.89 -24.29 -26.19
N ILE A 24 3.51 -23.19 -26.57
CA ILE A 24 4.61 -22.65 -25.79
C ILE A 24 3.92 -22.21 -24.50
N ALA A 25 3.80 -23.15 -23.56
CA ALA A 25 3.63 -22.80 -22.17
C ALA A 25 4.84 -21.91 -21.87
N GLN A 26 4.61 -20.61 -21.87
CA GLN A 26 5.63 -19.65 -21.48
C GLN A 26 5.76 -19.81 -19.97
N ASP A 27 6.54 -20.81 -19.55
CA ASP A 27 7.07 -20.87 -18.19
C ASP A 27 7.93 -19.62 -18.07
N LYS A 28 7.33 -18.53 -17.58
CA LYS A 28 8.06 -17.33 -17.23
C LYS A 28 9.00 -17.74 -16.10
N VAL A 29 10.22 -18.10 -16.47
CA VAL A 29 11.29 -18.36 -15.53
C VAL A 29 11.49 -17.09 -14.72
N LEU A 30 11.47 -17.21 -13.39
CA LEU A 30 11.73 -16.09 -12.50
C LEU A 30 13.14 -15.57 -12.77
N VAL A 31 13.23 -14.38 -13.35
CA VAL A 31 14.49 -13.64 -13.49
C VAL A 31 14.60 -12.57 -12.40
N PRO A 32 15.81 -12.17 -11.97
CA PRO A 32 15.98 -11.19 -10.89
C PRO A 32 15.20 -9.88 -11.10
N GLU A 33 15.04 -9.45 -12.35
CA GLU A 33 14.31 -8.23 -12.71
C GLU A 33 12.83 -8.32 -12.34
N MET A 34 12.24 -9.53 -12.36
CA MET A 34 10.85 -9.73 -11.98
C MET A 34 10.60 -9.47 -10.49
N ILE A 35 11.63 -9.55 -9.64
CA ILE A 35 11.52 -9.28 -8.20
C ILE A 35 11.10 -7.83 -7.96
N PHE A 36 11.59 -6.88 -8.77
CA PHE A 36 11.19 -5.47 -8.68
C PHE A 36 9.72 -5.24 -9.07
N GLY A 37 9.16 -6.14 -9.89
CA GLY A 37 7.74 -6.10 -10.27
C GLY A 37 6.80 -6.72 -9.22
N ILE A 38 7.33 -7.40 -8.20
CA ILE A 38 6.50 -8.03 -7.18
C ILE A 38 5.81 -6.95 -6.35
N LYS A 39 4.48 -7.08 -6.25
CA LYS A 39 3.65 -6.29 -5.37
C LYS A 39 3.20 -7.17 -4.21
N THR A 40 3.26 -6.65 -3.00
CA THR A 40 2.71 -7.33 -1.82
C THR A 40 1.48 -6.60 -1.33
N ILE A 41 0.48 -7.38 -0.92
CA ILE A 41 -0.76 -6.86 -0.35
C ILE A 41 -0.73 -7.14 1.15
N VAL A 42 -0.95 -6.10 1.95
CA VAL A 42 -0.99 -6.17 3.40
C VAL A 42 -2.18 -5.36 3.93
N ASP A 43 -2.55 -5.58 5.19
CA ASP A 43 -3.55 -4.76 5.91
C ASP A 43 -4.88 -4.56 5.15
N ALA A 44 -5.50 -5.66 4.74
CA ALA A 44 -6.81 -5.63 4.10
C ALA A 44 -7.93 -5.45 5.16
N GLN A 45 -8.81 -4.48 4.92
CA GLN A 45 -9.90 -4.08 5.82
C GLN A 45 -11.21 -3.98 5.04
N ILE A 46 -12.24 -4.68 5.49
CA ILE A 46 -13.60 -4.58 4.93
C ILE A 46 -14.30 -3.36 5.54
N SER A 47 -15.03 -2.60 4.71
CA SER A 47 -15.83 -1.46 5.16
C SER A 47 -16.92 -1.90 6.13
N PRO A 48 -17.40 -1.02 7.05
CA PRO A 48 -18.51 -1.34 7.94
C PRO A 48 -19.78 -1.81 7.21
N SER A 49 -20.03 -1.32 5.99
CA SER A 49 -21.14 -1.77 5.14
C SER A 49 -20.93 -3.16 4.53
N GLY A 50 -19.70 -3.66 4.48
CA GLY A 50 -19.36 -4.93 3.84
C GLY A 50 -19.24 -4.85 2.32
N GLU A 51 -19.28 -3.66 1.72
CA GLU A 51 -19.31 -3.48 0.25
C GLU A 51 -17.93 -3.26 -0.37
N THR A 52 -16.98 -2.74 0.40
CA THR A 52 -15.65 -2.33 -0.09
C THR A 52 -14.55 -2.93 0.76
N VAL A 53 -13.47 -3.40 0.14
CA VAL A 53 -12.21 -3.74 0.81
C VAL A 53 -11.22 -2.64 0.50
N ALA A 54 -10.62 -2.04 1.54
CA ALA A 54 -9.43 -1.21 1.41
C ALA A 54 -8.20 -2.04 1.81
N PHE A 55 -7.10 -1.93 1.10
CA PHE A 55 -5.90 -2.70 1.37
C PHE A 55 -4.66 -1.94 0.94
N GLN A 56 -3.53 -2.24 1.57
CA GLN A 56 -2.25 -1.63 1.27
C GLN A 56 -1.52 -2.47 0.22
N VAL A 57 -1.04 -1.82 -0.84
CA VAL A 57 -0.20 -2.42 -1.88
C VAL A 57 1.20 -1.83 -1.76
N SER A 58 2.18 -2.67 -1.42
CA SER A 58 3.60 -2.30 -1.43
C SER A 58 4.23 -2.69 -2.76
N ARG A 59 5.00 -1.78 -3.35
CA ARG A 59 5.73 -1.98 -4.60
C ARG A 59 7.10 -1.32 -4.58
N ALA A 60 8.01 -1.78 -5.44
CA ALA A 60 9.24 -1.06 -5.72
C ALA A 60 8.95 0.38 -6.19
N ARG A 61 9.85 1.31 -5.84
CA ARG A 61 9.84 2.65 -6.40
C ARG A 61 10.15 2.60 -7.89
N ARG A 62 9.55 3.51 -8.64
CA ARG A 62 9.85 3.70 -10.05
C ARG A 62 11.05 4.64 -10.20
N ASP A 63 11.71 4.60 -11.35
CA ASP A 63 12.90 5.41 -11.63
C ASP A 63 12.60 6.92 -11.62
N ASP A 64 11.35 7.31 -11.89
CA ASP A 64 10.85 8.69 -11.84
C ASP A 64 10.51 9.17 -10.42
N GLU A 65 10.65 8.31 -9.41
CA GLU A 65 10.35 8.62 -8.01
C GLU A 65 11.62 8.87 -7.20
N GLY A 66 11.53 9.75 -6.20
CA GLY A 66 12.67 10.08 -5.34
C GLY A 66 13.27 8.85 -4.64
N PRO A 67 14.53 8.94 -4.17
CA PRO A 67 15.25 7.80 -3.61
C PRO A 67 14.52 7.19 -2.38
N GLY A 68 14.65 5.87 -2.21
CA GLY A 68 14.13 5.17 -1.04
C GLY A 68 13.82 3.70 -1.31
N GLY A 69 13.33 3.02 -0.28
CA GLY A 69 12.79 1.66 -0.40
C GLY A 69 11.38 1.64 -1.00
N ALA A 70 10.77 0.46 -0.99
CA ALA A 70 9.41 0.24 -1.47
C ALA A 70 8.41 1.26 -0.90
N ILE A 71 7.44 1.65 -1.72
CA ILE A 71 6.35 2.54 -1.33
C ILE A 71 5.07 1.75 -1.18
N SER A 72 4.28 2.11 -0.18
CA SER A 72 2.96 1.54 0.04
C SER A 72 1.86 2.54 -0.28
N GLU A 73 0.87 2.08 -1.01
CA GLU A 73 -0.27 2.85 -1.48
C GLU A 73 -1.55 2.16 -1.01
N ILE A 74 -2.62 2.92 -0.82
CA ILE A 74 -3.93 2.36 -0.47
C ILE A 74 -4.72 2.13 -1.74
N TRP A 75 -5.28 0.95 -1.86
CA TRP A 75 -6.13 0.50 -2.96
C TRP A 75 -7.49 0.07 -2.41
N THR A 76 -8.52 0.20 -3.23
CA THR A 76 -9.88 -0.24 -2.88
C THR A 76 -10.45 -1.17 -3.94
N MET A 77 -11.36 -2.06 -3.55
CA MET A 77 -12.12 -2.91 -4.47
C MET A 77 -13.48 -3.29 -3.88
N PRO A 78 -14.50 -3.62 -4.71
CA PRO A 78 -15.75 -4.20 -4.23
C PRO A 78 -15.53 -5.58 -3.60
N THR A 79 -16.22 -5.89 -2.50
CA THR A 79 -16.15 -7.20 -1.83
C THR A 79 -16.72 -8.35 -2.67
N LYS A 80 -17.66 -8.04 -3.57
CA LYS A 80 -18.23 -9.00 -4.53
C LYS A 80 -17.28 -9.34 -5.69
N GLY A 81 -16.08 -8.75 -5.71
CA GLY A 81 -15.12 -8.87 -6.80
C GLY A 81 -15.26 -7.73 -7.82
N GLY A 82 -14.22 -7.55 -8.63
CA GLY A 82 -14.10 -6.46 -9.59
C GLY A 82 -12.66 -5.97 -9.70
N GLN A 83 -12.49 -4.83 -10.37
CA GLN A 83 -11.17 -4.22 -10.53
C GLN A 83 -10.79 -3.46 -9.25
N ALA A 84 -9.57 -3.70 -8.77
CA ALA A 84 -8.98 -2.88 -7.73
C ALA A 84 -8.51 -1.54 -8.30
N THR A 85 -8.79 -0.45 -7.59
CA THR A 85 -8.39 0.90 -7.98
C THR A 85 -7.41 1.46 -6.95
N ARG A 86 -6.38 2.15 -7.45
CA ARG A 86 -5.46 2.89 -6.60
C ARG A 86 -6.19 4.11 -6.04
N PHE A 87 -6.22 4.22 -4.71
CA PHE A 87 -6.96 5.26 -4.01
C PHE A 87 -6.07 6.43 -3.59
N THR A 88 -4.83 6.15 -3.15
CA THR A 88 -3.91 7.21 -2.72
C THR A 88 -2.71 7.37 -3.65
N TYR A 89 -2.34 8.64 -3.85
CA TYR A 89 -1.17 9.06 -4.60
C TYR A 89 -0.31 9.92 -3.68
N ASN A 90 0.85 9.40 -3.28
CA ASN A 90 1.80 10.07 -2.39
C ASN A 90 3.21 9.57 -2.72
N GLU A 91 4.23 10.37 -2.40
CA GLU A 91 5.65 10.01 -2.56
C GLU A 91 6.20 9.19 -1.39
N ARG A 92 5.46 9.13 -0.28
CA ARG A 92 5.76 8.35 0.92
C ARG A 92 4.68 7.30 1.15
N SER A 93 5.04 6.30 1.96
CA SER A 93 4.16 5.17 2.23
C SER A 93 2.95 5.57 3.08
N ASP A 94 1.78 5.14 2.64
CA ASP A 94 0.54 5.11 3.41
C ASP A 94 0.41 3.74 4.08
N ARG A 95 0.04 3.72 5.37
CA ARG A 95 -0.04 2.46 6.15
C ARG A 95 -1.10 2.49 7.23
N GLN A 96 -1.45 1.32 7.74
CA GLN A 96 -2.35 1.12 8.87
C GLN A 96 -3.76 1.71 8.64
N ILE A 97 -4.48 1.12 7.70
CA ILE A 97 -5.83 1.54 7.28
C ILE A 97 -6.82 1.20 8.40
N GLN A 98 -7.68 2.15 8.76
CA GLN A 98 -8.85 1.89 9.59
C GLN A 98 -10.06 2.69 9.10
N TRP A 99 -11.12 1.98 8.77
CA TRP A 99 -12.40 2.60 8.42
C TRP A 99 -12.93 3.46 9.56
N ALA A 100 -13.46 4.63 9.20
CA ALA A 100 -14.31 5.39 10.10
C ALA A 100 -15.65 4.66 10.28
N LYS A 101 -16.33 4.95 11.38
CA LYS A 101 -17.60 4.30 11.73
C LYS A 101 -18.71 4.55 10.69
N ASP A 102 -18.64 5.66 9.97
CA ASP A 102 -19.58 5.99 8.90
C ASP A 102 -19.44 5.09 7.65
N GLY A 103 -18.32 4.36 7.52
CA GLY A 103 -17.97 3.56 6.35
C GLY A 103 -17.75 4.36 5.06
N LYS A 104 -17.79 5.68 5.13
CA LYS A 104 -17.61 6.59 3.99
C LYS A 104 -16.19 7.15 3.91
N SER A 105 -15.41 6.99 4.98
CA SER A 105 -14.03 7.43 5.04
C SER A 105 -13.16 6.40 5.74
N PHE A 106 -11.85 6.48 5.52
CA PHE A 106 -10.88 5.72 6.30
C PHE A 106 -9.71 6.60 6.71
N ALA A 107 -9.16 6.30 7.87
CA ALA A 107 -7.96 6.89 8.39
C ALA A 107 -6.74 6.01 8.11
N PHE A 108 -5.58 6.63 7.99
CA PHE A 108 -4.30 5.96 7.76
C PHE A 108 -3.15 6.84 8.25
N ILE A 109 -1.99 6.23 8.45
CA ILE A 109 -0.75 6.93 8.78
C ILE A 109 -0.01 7.25 7.49
N SER A 110 0.42 8.50 7.35
CA SER A 110 1.19 8.95 6.19
C SER A 110 2.15 10.08 6.55
N GLN A 111 3.21 10.22 5.77
CA GLN A 111 4.01 11.45 5.69
C GLN A 111 3.57 12.19 4.42
N ARG A 112 3.01 13.40 4.53
CA ARG A 112 2.52 14.17 3.37
C ARG A 112 3.00 15.62 3.42
N GLY A 113 3.13 16.21 2.23
CA GLY A 113 3.62 17.58 2.07
C GLY A 113 5.04 17.73 2.61
N ALA A 114 5.34 18.91 3.16
CA ALA A 114 6.66 19.22 3.72
C ALA A 114 6.90 18.62 5.12
N SER A 115 5.93 17.90 5.71
CA SER A 115 6.09 17.34 7.06
C SER A 115 7.07 16.16 7.05
N PRO A 116 8.17 16.21 7.83
CA PRO A 116 9.09 15.10 7.95
C PRO A 116 8.54 13.97 8.83
N ILE A 117 7.48 14.21 9.59
CA ILE A 117 6.90 13.26 10.55
C ILE A 117 5.58 12.69 10.05
N ALA A 118 5.35 11.41 10.38
CA ALA A 118 4.13 10.70 10.02
C ALA A 118 2.96 11.14 10.91
N GLN A 119 1.82 11.43 10.30
CA GLN A 119 0.59 11.84 10.99
C GLN A 119 -0.56 10.94 10.56
N ILE A 120 -1.68 11.04 11.27
CA ILE A 120 -2.94 10.40 10.92
C ILE A 120 -3.68 11.32 9.96
N TYR A 121 -4.09 10.76 8.83
CA TYR A 121 -4.89 11.41 7.81
C TYR A 121 -6.22 10.68 7.66
N LEU A 122 -7.26 11.42 7.29
CA LEU A 122 -8.58 10.92 6.93
C LEU A 122 -8.88 11.26 5.47
N ILE A 123 -9.40 10.30 4.71
CA ILE A 123 -9.82 10.51 3.33
C ILE A 123 -11.22 9.95 3.11
N SER A 124 -12.05 10.67 2.34
CA SER A 124 -13.39 10.23 1.94
C SER A 124 -13.31 9.26 0.77
N LEU A 125 -14.21 8.29 0.70
CA LEU A 125 -14.39 7.40 -0.46
C LEU A 125 -14.89 8.13 -1.70
N ASP A 126 -15.55 9.27 -1.52
CA ASP A 126 -15.92 10.16 -2.63
C ASP A 126 -14.69 10.81 -3.29
N GLY A 127 -13.49 10.58 -2.73
CA GLY A 127 -12.21 11.08 -3.20
C GLY A 127 -11.82 12.41 -2.55
N GLY A 128 -10.95 13.13 -3.25
CA GLY A 128 -10.36 14.39 -2.77
C GLY A 128 -9.06 14.20 -1.99
N GLU A 129 -8.56 15.31 -1.43
CA GLU A 129 -7.30 15.32 -0.70
C GLU A 129 -7.44 14.77 0.72
N ALA A 130 -6.43 14.02 1.15
CA ALA A 130 -6.38 13.48 2.50
C ALA A 130 -6.18 14.61 3.51
N ARG A 131 -7.07 14.70 4.51
CA ARG A 131 -7.01 15.72 5.55
C ARG A 131 -6.24 15.21 6.76
N GLN A 132 -5.24 15.96 7.20
CA GLN A 132 -4.54 15.66 8.45
C GLN A 132 -5.51 15.85 9.64
N ILE A 133 -5.60 14.84 10.51
CA ILE A 133 -6.45 14.89 11.70
C ILE A 133 -5.66 14.91 13.01
N SER A 134 -4.40 14.43 13.02
CA SER A 134 -3.52 14.53 14.21
C SER A 134 -2.56 15.72 14.13
N LYS A 135 -2.09 16.19 15.28
CA LYS A 135 -1.00 17.18 15.41
C LYS A 135 0.07 16.66 16.37
N ALA A 136 0.64 15.51 16.05
CA ALA A 136 1.66 14.88 16.87
C ALA A 136 3.02 15.61 16.72
N GLU A 137 3.78 15.71 17.80
CA GLU A 137 5.12 16.32 17.81
C GLU A 137 6.20 15.38 17.27
N SER A 138 5.88 14.09 17.12
CA SER A 138 6.73 13.05 16.55
C SER A 138 5.89 12.10 15.69
N SER A 139 6.57 11.29 14.89
CA SER A 139 5.89 10.36 13.97
C SER A 139 4.95 9.42 14.73
N VAL A 140 3.69 9.39 14.29
CA VAL A 140 2.70 8.42 14.78
C VAL A 140 3.09 7.03 14.28
N THR A 141 3.22 6.07 15.20
CA THR A 141 3.63 4.70 14.87
C THR A 141 2.45 3.76 14.72
N ALA A 142 1.39 3.97 15.51
CA ALA A 142 0.13 3.24 15.42
C ALA A 142 -1.04 4.08 15.92
N PHE A 143 -2.25 3.73 15.53
CA PHE A 143 -3.49 4.32 16.07
C PHE A 143 -4.66 3.33 16.11
N LYS A 144 -5.71 3.64 16.88
CA LYS A 144 -7.00 2.93 16.92
C LYS A 144 -8.14 3.91 17.17
N TRP A 145 -9.25 3.74 16.47
CA TRP A 145 -10.51 4.41 16.80
C TRP A 145 -11.12 3.87 18.09
N SER A 146 -11.82 4.73 18.83
CA SER A 146 -12.74 4.28 19.87
C SER A 146 -13.92 3.52 19.26
N PRO A 147 -14.55 2.58 19.98
CA PRO A 147 -15.68 1.79 19.44
C PRO A 147 -16.86 2.64 18.94
N ASP A 148 -17.07 3.82 19.53
CA ASP A 148 -18.10 4.76 19.13
C ASP A 148 -17.70 5.67 17.96
N GLY A 149 -16.43 5.67 17.57
CA GLY A 149 -15.84 6.50 16.51
C GLY A 149 -15.55 7.95 16.91
N SER A 150 -15.73 8.33 18.18
CA SER A 150 -15.60 9.71 18.63
C SER A 150 -14.17 10.15 18.93
N LYS A 151 -13.25 9.20 19.17
CA LYS A 151 -11.86 9.45 19.57
C LYS A 151 -10.89 8.55 18.83
N ILE A 152 -9.62 8.95 18.84
CA ILE A 152 -8.51 8.11 18.36
C ILE A 152 -7.45 8.01 19.45
N ALA A 153 -7.06 6.80 19.81
CA ALA A 153 -5.84 6.56 20.57
C ALA A 153 -4.67 6.34 19.61
N PHE A 154 -3.52 6.94 19.86
CA PHE A 154 -2.34 6.77 19.00
C PHE A 154 -1.03 6.71 19.78
N LEU A 155 -0.03 6.09 19.17
CA LEU A 155 1.31 5.95 19.70
C LEU A 155 2.26 6.95 19.03
N MET A 156 3.03 7.69 19.82
CA MET A 156 4.24 8.35 19.36
C MET A 156 5.35 8.24 20.41
N ALA A 157 6.59 8.33 19.94
CA ALA A 157 7.73 8.48 20.83
C ALA A 157 7.78 9.91 21.39
N ASP A 158 8.37 10.04 22.58
CA ASP A 158 8.69 11.34 23.16
C ASP A 158 9.46 12.22 22.17
N ALA A 159 8.97 13.43 21.95
CA ALA A 159 9.58 14.36 21.03
C ALA A 159 10.99 14.75 21.49
N LYS A 160 11.83 15.12 20.52
CA LYS A 160 13.11 15.76 20.80
C LYS A 160 12.82 17.14 21.42
N THR A 161 13.48 17.44 22.52
CA THR A 161 13.51 18.77 23.11
C THR A 161 14.25 19.73 22.19
N GLN A 162 14.08 21.04 22.42
CA GLN A 162 14.80 22.06 21.66
C GLN A 162 16.33 21.92 21.82
N ASN A 163 16.80 21.57 23.02
CA ASN A 163 18.22 21.33 23.29
C ASN A 163 18.76 20.12 22.53
N GLU A 164 18.02 19.00 22.50
CA GLU A 164 18.42 17.82 21.73
C GLU A 164 18.48 18.13 20.23
N THR A 165 17.47 18.82 19.70
CA THR A 165 17.43 19.23 18.29
C THR A 165 18.59 20.17 17.94
N LYS A 166 18.96 21.08 18.85
CA LYS A 166 20.11 21.96 18.68
C LYS A 166 21.42 21.18 18.69
N ASN A 167 21.60 20.30 19.66
CA ASN A 167 22.82 19.49 19.80
C ASN A 167 23.05 18.61 18.56
N GLU A 168 22.01 17.98 18.03
CA GLU A 168 22.09 17.19 16.79
C GLU A 168 22.55 18.02 15.58
N LYS A 169 22.01 19.23 15.42
CA LYS A 169 22.45 20.15 14.35
C LYS A 169 23.91 20.58 14.49
N GLU A 170 24.43 20.62 15.70
CA GLU A 170 25.83 20.94 16.01
C GLU A 170 26.75 19.71 16.01
N GLY A 171 26.24 18.50 15.74
CA GLY A 171 27.01 17.25 15.82
C GLY A 171 27.39 16.85 17.25
N LYS A 172 26.62 17.30 18.24
CA LYS A 172 26.79 17.06 19.69
C LYS A 172 25.75 16.08 20.23
N ASP A 173 25.35 15.11 19.42
CA ASP A 173 24.31 14.11 19.70
C ASP A 173 24.84 12.85 20.38
N TRP A 174 25.88 12.97 21.22
CA TRP A 174 26.37 11.81 21.96
C TRP A 174 25.28 11.27 22.89
N VAL A 175 25.02 9.97 22.76
CA VAL A 175 24.08 9.26 23.62
C VAL A 175 24.80 8.89 24.91
N VAL A 176 24.31 9.41 26.03
CA VAL A 176 24.76 8.96 27.35
C VAL A 176 23.88 7.79 27.75
N VAL A 177 24.49 6.60 27.87
CA VAL A 177 23.80 5.38 28.33
C VAL A 177 23.17 5.65 29.69
N ASP A 178 21.98 5.09 29.90
CA ASP A 178 21.17 5.24 31.12
C ASP A 178 20.66 6.65 31.43
N LYS A 179 20.68 7.57 30.45
CA LYS A 179 20.08 8.92 30.58
C LYS A 179 19.13 9.22 29.43
N ASN A 180 18.21 10.16 29.67
CA ASN A 180 17.32 10.73 28.65
C ASN A 180 16.52 9.70 27.84
N TYR A 181 16.03 8.67 28.52
CA TYR A 181 15.16 7.65 27.92
C TYR A 181 13.97 8.30 27.21
N LYS A 182 13.75 7.92 25.95
CA LYS A 182 12.57 8.27 25.16
C LYS A 182 11.61 7.09 25.19
N TYR A 183 10.37 7.35 25.59
CA TYR A 183 9.35 6.32 25.66
C TYR A 183 8.34 6.48 24.54
N THR A 184 7.77 5.38 24.09
CA THR A 184 6.53 5.42 23.30
C THR A 184 5.35 5.54 24.25
N ARG A 185 4.50 6.53 24.04
CA ARG A 185 3.34 6.79 24.88
C ARG A 185 2.05 6.74 24.05
N VAL A 186 0.94 6.52 24.75
CA VAL A 186 -0.40 6.58 24.20
C VAL A 186 -0.95 7.99 24.39
N TYR A 187 -1.50 8.56 23.32
CA TYR A 187 -2.15 9.86 23.28
C TYR A 187 -3.58 9.69 22.75
N LEU A 188 -4.44 10.65 23.07
CA LEU A 188 -5.82 10.71 22.59
C LEU A 188 -6.03 11.95 21.73
N LEU A 189 -6.72 11.77 20.61
CA LEU A 189 -7.34 12.82 19.81
C LEU A 189 -8.79 13.03 20.26
#